data_AF-A0A3A5ANK1-F1
#
_entry.id   AF-A0A3A5ANK1-F1
#
_cell.length_a   1.000
_cell.length_b   1.000
_cell.length_c   1.000
_cell.angle_alpha   90.00
_cell.angle_beta   90.00
_cell.angle_gamma   90.00
#
_symmetry.space_group_name_H-M   'P 1'
#
loop_
_entity.id
_entity.type
_entity.pdbx_description
1 polymer ?
#
loop_
_entity_poly.entity_id
_entity_poly.type
_entity_poly.pdbx_seq_one_letter_code
_entity_poly.pdbx_strand_id
1 'polypeptide(L)'
;MEVEKLITKSPFKDLFPVDSKIVDALTEDMLRNNYDHAHPITIWKELNIVIDGHSRLEAAKRADIKNVPTIGYRFQNEEQALEYAIHNQRNRRNLTDAEILRCIEALDSRKERGATEGFRGNQYVRPKEVKASSEAITKPKSSRKRQDKSAQKTAATVGTSRAKVEKARTVLEHGAEEVKEAVKAGTMSVNKAYQLTQEARQARDEGKSVFNRTNESIEWATWSWNPVTGCEHGCPYCYARDIAKRFYDPQIGFNPHFYPERLSAPQNTPVPRSDSLKERLVFTVSMGDLFGEWVPREWIEAVMEEVRAAPQWTFIFLTKNPRRYLEIDFPKNAWVGATADTQERADAALEVFSTLHYGLATVERPTVLFLSIEPMREKLDLSGAVQGGPAYFLSVVDWIIIGGQSDSSGEPERQPEWDWVETVLNQARDADCKVYFKPNLKVQPKEYPDVDFEGLRHE
;
A
#
# COMPACT_ATOMS: atom_id res chain seq x y z
N MET A 1 -11.26 22.49 -47.68
CA MET A 1 -9.81 22.42 -47.44
C MET A 1 -9.23 21.39 -48.38
N GLU A 2 -8.06 21.66 -48.96
CA GLU A 2 -7.38 20.69 -49.82
C GLU A 2 -7.03 19.42 -49.02
N VAL A 3 -7.34 18.26 -49.59
CA VAL A 3 -7.12 16.96 -48.97
C VAL A 3 -5.64 16.73 -48.63
N GLU A 4 -4.72 17.24 -49.45
CA GLU A 4 -3.28 17.13 -49.26
C GLU A 4 -2.76 17.92 -48.04
N LYS A 5 -3.51 18.93 -47.58
CA LYS A 5 -3.16 19.73 -46.40
C LYS A 5 -3.57 19.06 -45.09
N LEU A 6 -4.35 17.96 -45.13
CA LEU A 6 -4.85 17.26 -43.94
C LEU A 6 -3.87 16.18 -43.47
N ILE A 7 -3.52 16.23 -42.19
CA ILE A 7 -2.54 15.34 -41.56
C ILE A 7 -3.26 14.24 -40.77
N THR A 8 -3.01 12.97 -41.11
CA THR A 8 -3.45 11.81 -40.31
C THR A 8 -2.29 11.30 -39.48
N LYS A 9 -2.41 11.32 -38.14
CA LYS A 9 -1.37 10.86 -37.23
C LYS A 9 -1.91 10.07 -36.04
N SER A 10 -1.05 9.27 -35.44
CA SER A 10 -1.28 8.66 -34.12
C SER A 10 -1.37 9.76 -33.05
N PRO A 11 -2.22 9.61 -32.02
CA PRO A 11 -3.09 8.46 -31.76
C PRO A 11 -4.44 8.52 -32.52
N PHE A 12 -4.82 9.67 -33.10
CA PHE A 12 -6.17 9.90 -33.63
C PHE A 12 -6.60 8.90 -34.70
N LYS A 13 -5.70 8.58 -35.65
CA LYS A 13 -5.97 7.60 -36.70
C LYS A 13 -6.12 6.16 -36.18
N ASP A 14 -5.58 5.86 -35.00
CA ASP A 14 -5.50 4.50 -34.45
C ASP A 14 -6.62 4.19 -33.44
N LEU A 15 -7.24 5.23 -32.84
CA LEU A 15 -8.33 5.06 -31.87
C LEU A 15 -9.51 4.26 -32.44
N PHE A 16 -9.90 4.62 -33.66
CA PHE A 16 -11.04 4.08 -34.39
C PHE A 16 -10.57 3.64 -35.77
N PRO A 17 -10.01 2.43 -35.90
CA PRO A 17 -9.50 1.93 -37.17
C PRO A 17 -10.56 1.99 -38.26
N VAL A 18 -10.11 2.39 -39.45
CA VAL A 18 -10.95 2.55 -40.61
C VAL A 18 -11.35 1.17 -41.15
N ASP A 19 -12.65 0.87 -41.15
CA ASP A 19 -13.19 -0.33 -41.79
C ASP A 19 -13.18 -0.16 -43.32
N SER A 20 -12.49 -1.04 -44.03
CA SER A 20 -12.38 -1.00 -45.49
C SER A 20 -13.74 -1.06 -46.16
N LYS A 21 -14.69 -1.85 -45.64
CA LYS A 21 -16.04 -1.95 -46.21
C LYS A 21 -16.81 -0.64 -46.12
N ILE A 22 -16.63 0.08 -45.01
CA ILE A 22 -17.24 1.41 -44.82
C ILE A 22 -16.60 2.40 -45.79
N VAL A 23 -15.28 2.37 -45.97
CA VAL A 23 -14.60 3.24 -46.93
C VAL A 23 -15.04 2.95 -48.36
N ASP A 24 -15.16 1.68 -48.74
CA ASP A 24 -15.58 1.28 -50.08
C ASP A 24 -16.99 1.81 -50.37
N ALA A 25 -17.94 1.62 -49.44
CA ALA A 25 -19.30 2.15 -49.54
C ALA A 25 -19.33 3.68 -49.62
N LEU A 26 -18.53 4.38 -48.79
CA LEU A 26 -18.41 5.84 -48.84
C LEU A 26 -17.77 6.32 -50.15
N THR A 27 -16.81 5.57 -50.70
CA THR A 27 -16.15 5.90 -51.96
C THR A 27 -17.13 5.78 -53.13
N GLU A 28 -17.91 4.70 -53.18
CA GLU A 28 -18.95 4.53 -54.19
C GLU A 28 -20.01 5.63 -54.13
N ASP A 29 -20.43 6.02 -52.92
CA ASP A 29 -21.36 7.13 -52.72
C ASP A 29 -20.75 8.46 -53.19
N MET A 30 -19.52 8.77 -52.79
CA MET A 30 -18.81 10.00 -53.20
C MET A 30 -18.58 10.09 -54.71
N LEU A 31 -18.34 8.97 -55.40
CA LEU A 31 -18.23 8.93 -56.86
C LEU A 31 -19.54 9.27 -57.57
N ARG A 32 -20.69 8.96 -56.96
CA ARG A 32 -22.03 9.22 -57.52
C ARG A 32 -22.57 10.60 -57.14
N ASN A 33 -22.37 10.98 -55.88
CA ASN A 33 -23.06 12.10 -55.24
C ASN A 33 -22.11 13.24 -54.83
N ASN A 34 -20.81 13.12 -55.07
CA ASN A 34 -19.76 13.98 -54.52
C ASN A 34 -19.70 13.92 -52.98
N TYR A 35 -18.81 14.69 -52.34
CA TYR A 35 -18.70 14.69 -50.88
C TYR A 35 -19.95 15.31 -50.20
N ASP A 36 -20.54 14.60 -49.24
CA ASP A 36 -21.66 15.14 -48.44
C ASP A 36 -21.21 16.26 -47.47
N HIS A 37 -21.60 17.49 -47.80
CA HIS A 37 -21.27 18.68 -47.03
C HIS A 37 -21.90 18.75 -45.63
N ALA A 38 -22.93 17.95 -45.35
CA ALA A 38 -23.52 17.85 -44.00
C ALA A 38 -22.58 17.15 -43.00
N HIS A 39 -21.54 16.49 -43.49
CA HIS A 39 -20.67 15.61 -42.71
C HIS A 39 -19.18 15.97 -42.85
N PRO A 40 -18.78 17.18 -42.40
CA PRO A 40 -17.40 17.66 -42.51
C PRO A 40 -16.41 16.87 -41.65
N ILE A 41 -15.15 16.90 -42.06
CA ILE A 41 -14.02 16.34 -41.30
C ILE A 41 -13.66 17.30 -40.15
N THR A 42 -13.51 16.77 -38.95
CA THR A 42 -13.10 17.56 -37.78
C THR A 42 -11.58 17.60 -37.71
N ILE A 43 -11.01 18.80 -37.61
CA ILE A 43 -9.55 19.00 -37.56
C ILE A 43 -9.14 19.82 -36.34
N TRP A 44 -7.91 19.59 -35.88
CA TRP A 44 -7.19 20.53 -35.04
C TRP A 44 -6.69 21.67 -35.92
N LYS A 45 -7.33 22.83 -35.79
CA LYS A 45 -7.22 23.97 -36.71
C LYS A 45 -5.79 24.45 -36.93
N GLU A 46 -4.99 24.54 -35.88
CA GLU A 46 -3.61 25.07 -35.95
C GLU A 46 -2.63 24.11 -36.62
N LEU A 47 -2.89 22.81 -36.53
CA LEU A 47 -1.96 21.76 -36.96
C LEU A 47 -2.44 21.00 -38.19
N ASN A 48 -3.65 21.29 -38.68
CA ASN A 48 -4.33 20.55 -39.76
C ASN A 48 -4.42 19.03 -39.51
N ILE A 49 -4.38 18.61 -38.23
CA ILE A 49 -4.48 17.20 -37.86
C ILE A 49 -5.95 16.79 -37.86
N VAL A 50 -6.25 15.67 -38.48
CA VAL A 50 -7.59 15.07 -38.46
C VAL A 50 -7.86 14.46 -37.08
N ILE A 51 -8.95 14.89 -36.46
CA ILE A 51 -9.42 14.45 -35.14
C ILE A 51 -10.58 13.48 -35.25
N ASP A 52 -11.50 13.71 -36.21
CA ASP A 52 -12.61 12.81 -36.52
C ASP A 52 -12.94 12.85 -38.03
N GLY A 53 -13.37 11.72 -38.58
CA GLY A 53 -13.70 11.58 -40.01
C GLY A 53 -12.62 10.94 -40.88
N HIS A 54 -11.74 10.11 -40.30
CA HIS A 54 -10.68 9.41 -41.03
C HIS A 54 -11.21 8.56 -42.21
N SER A 55 -12.29 7.80 -42.02
CA SER A 55 -12.89 7.01 -43.12
C SER A 55 -13.41 7.88 -44.26
N ARG A 56 -13.98 9.05 -43.95
CA ARG A 56 -14.46 10.01 -44.97
C ARG A 56 -13.30 10.65 -45.74
N LEU A 57 -12.21 10.98 -45.05
CA LEU A 57 -11.00 11.49 -45.70
C LEU A 57 -10.39 10.44 -46.64
N GLU A 58 -10.34 9.18 -46.19
CA GLU A 58 -9.80 8.08 -46.99
C GLU A 58 -10.67 7.82 -48.22
N ALA A 59 -12.00 7.80 -48.06
CA ALA A 59 -12.94 7.67 -49.18
C ALA A 59 -12.81 8.84 -50.18
N ALA A 60 -12.68 10.08 -49.69
CA ALA A 60 -12.50 11.25 -50.55
C ALA A 60 -11.20 11.16 -51.37
N LYS A 61 -10.11 10.64 -50.79
CA LYS A 61 -8.86 10.38 -51.52
C LYS A 61 -9.06 9.34 -52.63
N ARG A 62 -9.77 8.24 -52.34
CA ARG A 62 -10.05 7.18 -53.32
C ARG A 62 -10.96 7.64 -54.46
N ALA A 63 -11.89 8.56 -54.18
CA ALA A 63 -12.77 9.17 -55.16
C ALA A 63 -12.14 10.36 -55.93
N ASP A 64 -10.84 10.63 -55.73
CA ASP A 64 -10.09 11.76 -56.30
C ASP A 64 -10.68 13.17 -56.01
N ILE A 65 -11.37 13.32 -54.87
CA ILE A 65 -11.95 14.60 -54.45
C ILE A 65 -10.82 15.48 -53.88
N LYS A 66 -10.55 16.62 -54.54
CA LYS A 66 -9.46 17.52 -54.13
C LYS A 66 -9.77 18.35 -52.89
N ASN A 67 -11.04 18.69 -52.67
CA ASN A 67 -11.47 19.58 -51.59
C ASN A 67 -12.58 18.96 -50.76
N VAL A 68 -12.38 18.93 -49.44
CA VAL A 68 -13.36 18.41 -48.48
C VAL A 68 -13.79 19.49 -47.49
N PRO A 69 -15.05 19.50 -47.03
CA PRO A 69 -15.52 20.39 -45.99
C PRO A 69 -14.91 19.99 -44.64
N THR A 70 -14.44 20.98 -43.89
CA THR A 70 -13.75 20.78 -42.60
C THR A 70 -14.29 21.72 -41.54
N ILE A 71 -14.44 21.21 -40.30
CA ILE A 71 -14.68 22.04 -39.12
C ILE A 71 -13.41 22.02 -38.26
N GLY A 72 -12.83 23.20 -38.05
CA GLY A 72 -11.61 23.35 -37.25
C GLY A 72 -11.89 23.75 -35.81
N TYR A 73 -11.44 22.94 -34.86
CA TYR A 73 -11.44 23.23 -33.43
C TYR A 73 -10.03 23.57 -32.94
N ARG A 74 -9.96 24.38 -31.89
CA ARG A 74 -8.71 24.70 -31.20
C ARG A 74 -8.59 23.84 -29.95
N PHE A 75 -7.45 23.20 -29.78
CA PHE A 75 -7.14 22.41 -28.58
C PHE A 75 -5.87 22.94 -27.92
N GLN A 76 -5.85 22.94 -26.59
CA GLN A 76 -4.69 23.38 -25.79
C GLN A 76 -3.56 22.36 -25.87
N ASN A 77 -3.89 21.07 -25.90
CA ASN A 77 -2.95 19.97 -25.91
C ASN A 77 -3.57 18.71 -26.56
N GLU A 78 -2.75 17.68 -26.73
CA GLU A 78 -3.18 16.41 -27.35
C GLU A 78 -4.22 15.65 -26.50
N GLU A 79 -4.17 15.76 -25.16
CA GLU A 79 -5.18 15.14 -24.27
C GLU A 79 -6.58 15.71 -24.54
N GLN A 80 -6.72 17.04 -24.61
CA GLN A 80 -8.01 17.68 -24.86
C GLN A 80 -8.56 17.32 -26.25
N ALA A 81 -7.70 17.25 -27.26
CA ALA A 81 -8.08 16.79 -28.60
C ALA A 81 -8.54 15.33 -28.60
N LEU A 82 -7.89 14.48 -27.78
CA LEU A 82 -8.24 13.07 -27.62
C LEU A 82 -9.59 12.87 -26.93
N GLU A 83 -9.81 13.59 -25.82
CA GLU A 83 -11.09 13.59 -25.11
C GLU A 83 -12.23 13.99 -26.06
N TYR A 84 -12.01 15.00 -26.91
CA TYR A 84 -12.97 15.43 -27.92
C TYR A 84 -13.25 14.35 -28.97
N ALA A 85 -12.20 13.70 -29.53
CA ALA A 85 -12.35 12.62 -30.50
C ALA A 85 -13.18 11.45 -29.93
N ILE A 86 -12.85 11.05 -28.70
CA ILE A 86 -13.55 9.97 -27.99
C ILE A 86 -15.00 10.34 -27.72
N HIS A 87 -15.27 11.56 -27.22
CA HIS A 87 -16.62 12.08 -26.97
C HIS A 87 -17.49 12.06 -28.23
N ASN A 88 -16.94 12.49 -29.38
CA ASN A 88 -17.69 12.48 -30.63
C ASN A 88 -18.10 11.08 -31.08
N GLN A 89 -17.25 10.07 -30.92
CA GLN A 89 -17.56 8.71 -31.32
C GLN A 89 -18.54 8.03 -30.36
N ARG A 90 -18.32 8.14 -29.04
CA ARG A 90 -19.22 7.51 -28.05
C ARG A 90 -20.63 8.10 -28.02
N ASN A 91 -20.79 9.37 -28.40
CA ASN A 91 -22.11 10.00 -28.46
C ASN A 91 -22.91 9.54 -29.67
N ARG A 92 -22.23 9.01 -30.71
CA ARG A 92 -22.86 8.48 -31.92
C ARG A 92 -23.19 6.99 -31.79
N ARG A 93 -22.38 6.23 -31.05
CA ARG A 93 -22.58 4.79 -30.84
C ARG A 93 -21.87 4.26 -29.61
N ASN A 94 -22.26 3.06 -29.19
CA ASN A 94 -21.48 2.30 -28.22
C ASN A 94 -20.11 1.92 -28.78
N LEU A 95 -19.07 2.14 -27.99
CA LEU A 95 -17.72 1.70 -28.32
C LEU A 95 -17.57 0.20 -28.05
N THR A 96 -16.85 -0.48 -28.94
CA THR A 96 -16.46 -1.88 -28.78
C THR A 96 -15.39 -2.03 -27.70
N ASP A 97 -15.20 -3.25 -27.19
CA ASP A 97 -14.17 -3.55 -26.20
C ASP A 97 -12.76 -3.23 -26.69
N ALA A 98 -12.50 -3.46 -27.99
CA ALA A 98 -11.25 -3.08 -28.66
C ALA A 98 -11.02 -1.56 -28.61
N GLU A 99 -12.05 -0.78 -28.92
CA GLU A 99 -11.98 0.69 -28.95
C GLU A 99 -11.88 1.28 -27.53
N ILE A 100 -12.62 0.71 -26.57
CA ILE A 100 -12.49 1.07 -25.15
C ILE A 100 -11.04 0.86 -24.70
N LEU A 101 -10.44 -0.29 -25.02
CA LEU A 101 -9.06 -0.59 -24.64
C LEU A 101 -8.07 0.41 -25.26
N ARG A 102 -8.18 0.70 -26.57
CA ARG A 102 -7.35 1.70 -27.27
C ARG A 102 -7.51 3.10 -26.70
N CYS A 103 -8.74 3.53 -26.39
CA CYS A 103 -9.01 4.83 -25.79
C CYS A 103 -8.35 4.97 -24.41
N ILE A 104 -8.44 3.93 -23.58
CA ILE A 104 -7.82 3.92 -22.25
C ILE A 104 -6.29 3.96 -22.36
N GLU A 105 -5.70 3.15 -23.24
CA GLU A 105 -4.26 3.13 -23.49
C GLU A 105 -3.74 4.49 -23.99
N ALA A 106 -4.45 5.12 -24.93
CA ALA A 106 -4.09 6.42 -25.48
C ALA A 106 -4.21 7.56 -24.44
N LEU A 107 -5.22 7.53 -23.58
CA LEU A 107 -5.40 8.50 -22.49
C LEU A 107 -4.35 8.31 -21.39
N ASP A 108 -4.13 7.08 -20.92
CA ASP A 108 -3.23 6.82 -19.79
C ASP A 108 -1.75 7.00 -20.15
N SER A 109 -1.35 6.76 -21.40
CA SER A 109 0.01 7.06 -21.89
C SER A 109 0.35 8.56 -21.91
N ARG A 110 -0.67 9.43 -21.88
CA ARG A 110 -0.53 10.89 -21.95
C ARG A 110 -0.77 11.61 -20.64
N LYS A 111 -1.24 10.89 -19.62
CA LYS A 111 -1.23 11.41 -18.27
C LYS A 111 0.23 11.57 -17.85
N GLU A 112 0.72 12.79 -17.83
CA GLU A 112 2.03 13.10 -17.28
C GLU A 112 2.18 12.42 -15.91
N ARG A 113 3.17 11.54 -15.79
CA ARG A 113 3.61 11.01 -14.50
C ARG A 113 4.25 12.16 -13.71
N GLY A 114 3.44 13.10 -13.20
CA GLY A 114 3.90 14.15 -12.28
C GLY A 114 3.62 15.62 -12.63
N ALA A 115 2.56 15.99 -13.36
CA ALA A 115 2.18 17.40 -13.46
C ALA A 115 1.50 17.87 -12.16
N THR A 116 2.25 18.57 -11.32
CA THR A 116 1.72 19.55 -10.38
C THR A 116 1.06 20.70 -11.15
N GLU A 117 -0.25 20.61 -11.40
CA GLU A 117 -1.08 21.82 -11.44
C GLU A 117 -1.24 22.25 -9.97
N GLY A 118 -0.72 23.38 -9.51
CA GLY A 118 -0.75 24.69 -10.15
C GLY A 118 -1.76 25.60 -9.44
N PHE A 119 -1.73 25.68 -8.11
CA PHE A 119 -2.31 26.84 -7.41
C PHE A 119 -1.18 27.85 -7.19
N ARG A 120 -0.96 28.70 -8.19
CA ARG A 120 -0.19 29.94 -8.03
C ARG A 120 -1.07 30.91 -7.23
N GLY A 121 -0.66 31.21 -6.00
CA GLY A 121 -1.24 32.25 -5.16
C GLY A 121 -0.19 32.84 -4.22
N ASN A 122 0.46 33.90 -4.70
CA ASN A 122 1.29 34.94 -4.08
C ASN A 122 2.07 34.73 -2.76
N GLN A 123 3.33 35.19 -2.85
CA GLN A 123 4.29 35.51 -1.80
C GLN A 123 3.90 36.78 -0.99
N TYR A 124 4.23 36.77 0.31
CA TYR A 124 4.19 37.83 1.36
C TYR A 124 2.78 38.38 1.72
N VAL A 125 2.32 38.37 2.99
CA VAL A 125 2.79 39.12 4.19
C VAL A 125 2.20 38.47 5.47
N ARG A 126 2.96 38.36 6.59
CA ARG A 126 2.38 38.28 7.97
C ARG A 126 2.15 39.72 8.45
N PRO A 127 1.00 40.08 9.10
CA PRO A 127 0.91 39.85 10.55
C PRO A 127 -0.49 39.76 11.22
N LYS A 128 -0.43 39.33 12.49
CA LYS A 128 -1.31 39.57 13.67
C LYS A 128 -2.60 38.76 13.89
N GLU A 129 -2.52 37.97 14.97
CA GLU A 129 -3.56 37.52 15.93
C GLU A 129 -5.03 37.75 15.57
N VAL A 130 -5.80 36.67 15.42
CA VAL A 130 -7.15 36.57 16.02
C VAL A 130 -7.45 35.10 16.40
N LYS A 131 -7.93 34.97 17.64
CA LYS A 131 -8.62 33.92 18.41
C LYS A 131 -9.16 32.66 17.70
N ALA A 132 -9.14 31.60 18.51
CA ALA A 132 -9.70 30.27 18.29
C ALA A 132 -11.12 30.22 17.70
N SER A 133 -11.31 29.28 16.78
CA SER A 133 -12.53 28.47 16.71
C SER A 133 -12.21 27.15 16.03
N SER A 134 -12.70 26.07 16.63
CA SER A 134 -12.76 24.71 16.13
C SER A 134 -13.24 24.62 14.68
N GLU A 135 -12.42 24.09 13.78
CA GLU A 135 -12.87 23.36 12.58
C GLU A 135 -11.70 22.70 11.82
N ALA A 136 -11.73 21.36 11.80
CA ALA A 136 -11.15 20.47 10.79
C ALA A 136 -9.78 20.82 10.16
N ILE A 137 -8.69 20.50 10.87
CA ILE A 137 -7.39 20.24 10.23
C ILE A 137 -7.51 18.93 9.45
N THR A 138 -7.85 19.04 8.16
CA THR A 138 -7.87 17.90 7.25
C THR A 138 -6.43 17.49 6.91
N LYS A 139 -6.06 16.31 7.42
CA LYS A 139 -4.86 15.52 7.07
C LYS A 139 -4.57 15.56 5.55
N PRO A 140 -3.30 15.48 5.11
CA PRO A 140 -2.97 15.34 3.69
C PRO A 140 -3.63 14.05 3.16
N LYS A 141 -4.57 14.22 2.22
CA LYS A 141 -5.36 13.11 1.68
C LYS A 141 -4.48 12.20 0.82
N SER A 142 -4.45 10.94 1.21
CA SER A 142 -3.71 9.81 0.67
C SER A 142 -3.75 9.67 -0.87
N SER A 143 -2.66 9.11 -1.41
CA SER A 143 -2.48 8.65 -2.80
C SER A 143 -3.64 7.79 -3.33
N ARG A 144 -4.33 7.06 -2.45
CA ARG A 144 -5.51 6.23 -2.74
C ARG A 144 -6.68 7.03 -3.32
N LYS A 145 -6.90 8.27 -2.85
CA LYS A 145 -7.98 9.14 -3.36
C LYS A 145 -7.70 9.70 -4.76
N ARG A 146 -6.41 9.77 -5.15
CA ARG A 146 -5.98 10.23 -6.48
C ARG A 146 -6.19 9.17 -7.56
N GLN A 147 -5.87 7.90 -7.28
CA GLN A 147 -6.15 6.79 -8.21
C GLN A 147 -7.66 6.60 -8.45
N ASP A 148 -8.47 6.69 -7.39
CA ASP A 148 -9.94 6.58 -7.46
C ASP A 148 -10.58 7.61 -8.40
N LYS A 149 -10.11 8.87 -8.34
CA LYS A 149 -10.61 9.94 -9.22
C LYS A 149 -10.18 9.76 -10.68
N SER A 150 -8.99 9.19 -10.92
CA SER A 150 -8.45 9.01 -12.28
C SER A 150 -9.21 7.95 -13.07
N ALA A 151 -9.58 6.82 -12.46
CA ALA A 151 -10.40 5.80 -13.11
C ALA A 151 -11.81 6.35 -13.46
N GLN A 152 -12.39 7.14 -12.56
CA GLN A 152 -13.70 7.72 -12.75
C GLN A 152 -13.73 8.80 -13.85
N LYS A 153 -12.69 9.66 -13.94
CA LYS A 153 -12.54 10.59 -15.07
C LYS A 153 -12.45 9.84 -16.40
N THR A 154 -11.56 8.84 -16.50
CA THR A 154 -11.40 8.05 -17.73
C THR A 154 -12.69 7.32 -18.12
N ALA A 155 -13.40 6.74 -17.15
CA ALA A 155 -14.70 6.10 -17.38
C ALA A 155 -15.73 7.10 -17.93
N ALA A 156 -15.77 8.30 -17.35
CA ALA A 156 -16.63 9.40 -17.78
C ALA A 156 -16.24 9.95 -19.15
N THR A 157 -14.98 9.90 -19.58
CA THR A 157 -14.55 10.28 -20.95
C THR A 157 -14.92 9.21 -21.97
N VAL A 158 -14.55 7.95 -21.71
CA VAL A 158 -14.72 6.84 -22.65
C VAL A 158 -16.18 6.38 -22.76
N GLY A 159 -17.00 6.67 -21.74
CA GLY A 159 -18.41 6.27 -21.73
C GLY A 159 -18.59 4.83 -21.30
N THR A 160 -17.84 4.41 -20.29
CA THR A 160 -17.92 3.06 -19.75
C THR A 160 -17.92 3.07 -18.22
N SER A 161 -18.05 1.90 -17.59
CA SER A 161 -18.03 1.81 -16.13
C SER A 161 -16.60 1.92 -15.59
N ARG A 162 -16.47 2.48 -14.38
CA ARG A 162 -15.20 2.49 -13.62
C ARG A 162 -14.57 1.09 -13.57
N ALA A 163 -15.36 0.08 -13.24
CA ALA A 163 -14.90 -1.30 -13.16
C ALA A 163 -14.33 -1.81 -14.49
N LYS A 164 -14.93 -1.44 -15.63
CA LYS A 164 -14.40 -1.82 -16.95
C LYS A 164 -13.07 -1.13 -17.26
N VAL A 165 -12.89 0.13 -16.83
CA VAL A 165 -11.60 0.83 -16.94
C VAL A 165 -10.51 0.13 -16.12
N GLU A 166 -10.80 -0.25 -14.88
CA GLU A 166 -9.84 -0.95 -14.02
C GLU A 166 -9.45 -2.32 -14.59
N LYS A 167 -10.42 -3.07 -15.13
CA LYS A 167 -10.17 -4.33 -15.84
C LYS A 167 -9.30 -4.13 -17.07
N ALA A 168 -9.62 -3.15 -17.90
CA ALA A 168 -8.84 -2.82 -19.10
C ALA A 168 -7.40 -2.43 -18.76
N ARG A 169 -7.19 -1.63 -17.71
CA ARG A 169 -5.85 -1.29 -17.20
C ARG A 169 -5.08 -2.53 -16.75
N THR A 170 -5.74 -3.42 -16.02
CA THR A 170 -5.13 -4.68 -15.56
C THR A 170 -4.69 -5.54 -16.74
N VAL A 171 -5.50 -5.62 -17.81
CA VAL A 171 -5.14 -6.33 -19.05
C VAL A 171 -3.96 -5.67 -19.76
N LEU A 172 -3.95 -4.33 -19.88
CA LEU A 172 -2.85 -3.59 -20.51
C LEU A 172 -1.52 -3.77 -19.75
N GLU A 173 -1.56 -3.77 -18.41
CA GLU A 173 -0.38 -3.84 -17.55
C GLU A 173 0.16 -5.25 -17.38
N HIS A 174 -0.72 -6.26 -17.29
CA HIS A 174 -0.34 -7.62 -16.88
C HIS A 174 -0.79 -8.74 -17.81
N GLY A 175 -1.62 -8.45 -18.82
CA GLY A 175 -2.07 -9.46 -19.77
C GLY A 175 -0.92 -9.97 -20.64
N ALA A 176 -1.01 -11.23 -21.07
CA ALA A 176 -0.15 -11.77 -22.13
C ALA A 176 -0.40 -11.00 -23.45
N GLU A 177 0.60 -10.91 -24.32
CA GLU A 177 0.46 -10.15 -25.57
C GLU A 177 -0.63 -10.74 -26.48
N GLU A 178 -0.79 -12.06 -26.50
CA GLU A 178 -1.87 -12.73 -27.24
C GLU A 178 -3.26 -12.34 -26.74
N VAL A 179 -3.40 -12.14 -25.42
CA VAL A 179 -4.65 -11.70 -24.79
C VAL A 179 -4.95 -10.24 -25.15
N LYS A 180 -3.92 -9.36 -25.12
CA LYS A 180 -4.08 -7.95 -25.51
C LYS A 180 -4.47 -7.83 -26.97
N GLU A 181 -3.80 -8.56 -27.86
CA GLU A 181 -4.08 -8.55 -29.29
C GLU A 181 -5.45 -9.13 -29.62
N ALA A 182 -5.91 -10.17 -28.92
CA ALA A 182 -7.27 -10.69 -29.08
C ALA A 182 -8.36 -9.65 -28.74
N VAL A 183 -8.14 -8.83 -27.70
CA VAL A 183 -9.07 -7.72 -27.40
C VAL A 183 -9.00 -6.64 -28.47
N LYS A 184 -7.79 -6.24 -28.92
CA LYS A 184 -7.62 -5.22 -29.96
C LYS A 184 -8.19 -5.65 -31.31
N ALA A 185 -8.15 -6.95 -31.63
CA ALA A 185 -8.76 -7.56 -32.80
C ALA A 185 -10.30 -7.72 -32.69
N GLY A 186 -10.88 -7.46 -31.51
CA GLY A 186 -12.31 -7.60 -31.27
C GLY A 186 -12.80 -9.04 -31.13
N THR A 187 -11.90 -10.02 -31.06
CA THR A 187 -12.23 -11.44 -30.87
C THR A 187 -12.41 -11.81 -29.40
N MET A 188 -12.05 -10.91 -28.48
CA MET A 188 -12.16 -11.11 -27.04
C MET A 188 -12.72 -9.86 -26.33
N SER A 189 -13.59 -10.07 -25.34
CA SER A 189 -14.06 -8.99 -24.47
C SER A 189 -13.00 -8.63 -23.41
N VAL A 190 -13.03 -7.39 -22.93
CA VAL A 190 -12.17 -6.92 -21.81
C VAL A 190 -12.40 -7.77 -20.56
N ASN A 191 -13.64 -8.22 -20.32
CA ASN A 191 -13.95 -9.08 -19.18
C ASN A 191 -13.29 -10.46 -19.29
N LYS A 192 -13.34 -11.10 -20.46
CA LYS A 192 -12.71 -12.41 -20.68
C LYS A 192 -11.19 -12.29 -20.62
N ALA A 193 -10.63 -11.25 -21.23
CA ALA A 193 -9.21 -10.95 -21.14
C ALA A 193 -8.74 -10.71 -19.70
N TYR A 194 -9.55 -10.00 -18.91
CA TYR A 194 -9.28 -9.80 -17.50
C TYR A 194 -9.28 -11.12 -16.71
N GLN A 195 -10.25 -12.01 -16.95
CA GLN A 195 -10.30 -13.33 -16.31
C GLN A 195 -9.04 -14.14 -16.64
N LEU A 196 -8.69 -14.28 -17.92
CA LEU A 196 -7.47 -14.99 -18.32
C LEU A 196 -6.20 -14.37 -17.73
N THR A 197 -6.14 -13.03 -17.66
CA THR A 197 -5.03 -12.32 -17.02
C THR A 197 -4.97 -12.61 -15.53
N GLN A 198 -6.10 -12.67 -14.83
CA GLN A 198 -6.15 -12.99 -13.41
C GLN A 198 -5.82 -14.46 -13.15
N GLU A 199 -6.33 -15.39 -13.94
CA GLU A 199 -6.03 -16.82 -13.85
C GLU A 199 -4.54 -17.08 -14.07
N ALA A 200 -3.94 -16.48 -15.10
CA ALA A 200 -2.50 -16.60 -15.36
C ALA A 200 -1.66 -15.98 -14.22
N ARG A 201 -2.11 -14.86 -13.64
CA ARG A 201 -1.46 -14.27 -12.46
C ARG A 201 -1.58 -15.17 -11.25
N GLN A 202 -2.77 -15.68 -10.97
CA GLN A 202 -3.03 -16.59 -9.87
C GLN A 202 -2.22 -17.87 -10.01
N ALA A 203 -2.15 -18.48 -11.20
CA ALA A 203 -1.32 -19.65 -11.47
C ALA A 203 0.19 -19.37 -11.38
N ARG A 204 0.64 -18.14 -11.66
CA ARG A 204 2.03 -17.73 -11.44
C ARG A 204 2.35 -17.48 -9.97
N ASP A 205 1.34 -17.04 -9.22
CA ASP A 205 1.44 -16.74 -7.79
C ASP A 205 1.10 -17.99 -6.93
N GLU A 206 0.56 -19.06 -7.53
CA GLU A 206 0.39 -20.38 -6.92
C GLU A 206 1.77 -20.93 -6.51
N GLY A 207 1.97 -21.06 -5.19
CA GLY A 207 3.22 -21.52 -4.59
C GLY A 207 4.20 -20.42 -4.17
N LYS A 208 3.91 -19.14 -4.43
CA LYS A 208 4.72 -18.02 -3.95
C LYS A 208 4.03 -17.31 -2.79
N SER A 209 4.29 -17.79 -1.58
CA SER A 209 3.92 -17.05 -0.38
C SER A 209 4.49 -15.63 -0.44
N VAL A 210 3.74 -14.65 0.04
CA VAL A 210 4.17 -13.25 0.21
C VAL A 210 3.81 -12.81 1.64
N PHE A 211 4.33 -11.67 2.07
CA PHE A 211 3.97 -11.11 3.36
C PHE A 211 2.49 -10.71 3.41
N ASN A 212 1.91 -10.82 4.60
CA ASN A 212 0.60 -10.27 4.88
C ASN A 212 0.74 -8.78 5.22
N ARG A 213 -0.19 -7.95 4.73
CA ARG A 213 -0.22 -6.53 5.12
C ARG A 213 -0.87 -6.39 6.50
N THR A 214 -0.26 -5.61 7.38
CA THR A 214 -0.79 -5.36 8.74
C THR A 214 -1.94 -4.36 8.73
N ASN A 215 -2.63 -4.27 9.86
CA ASN A 215 -3.69 -3.31 10.16
C ASN A 215 -3.29 -2.44 11.38
N GLU A 216 -4.26 -1.69 11.92
CA GLU A 216 -4.04 -0.78 13.04
C GLU A 216 -3.57 -1.48 14.34
N SER A 217 -3.81 -2.79 14.49
CA SER A 217 -3.37 -3.56 15.66
C SER A 217 -1.85 -3.85 15.66
N ILE A 218 -1.20 -3.79 14.50
CA ILE A 218 0.26 -3.96 14.33
C ILE A 218 0.79 -2.76 13.51
N GLU A 219 0.54 -1.54 13.98
CA GLU A 219 0.82 -0.34 13.20
C GLU A 219 2.31 0.05 13.08
N TRP A 220 3.16 -0.56 13.90
CA TRP A 220 4.60 -0.33 13.95
C TRP A 220 5.36 -1.15 12.88
N ALA A 221 4.69 -2.10 12.21
CA ALA A 221 5.21 -2.80 11.03
C ALA A 221 4.20 -2.70 9.87
N THR A 222 4.65 -2.66 8.62
CA THR A 222 3.74 -2.67 7.45
C THR A 222 3.33 -4.09 7.05
N TRP A 223 4.20 -5.05 7.37
CA TRP A 223 4.07 -6.43 6.97
C TRP A 223 4.10 -7.36 8.18
N SER A 224 3.45 -8.50 8.07
CA SER A 224 3.63 -9.64 8.96
C SER A 224 3.94 -10.90 8.18
N TRP A 225 4.72 -11.77 8.80
CA TRP A 225 5.19 -13.02 8.20
C TRP A 225 5.18 -14.13 9.24
N ASN A 226 4.48 -15.22 8.95
CA ASN A 226 4.21 -16.29 9.93
C ASN A 226 4.59 -17.67 9.34
N PRO A 227 5.89 -17.95 9.15
CA PRO A 227 6.39 -19.28 8.76
C PRO A 227 6.27 -20.30 9.91
N VAL A 228 6.18 -19.82 11.15
CA VAL A 228 5.80 -20.58 12.34
C VAL A 228 4.59 -19.89 12.97
N THR A 229 3.67 -20.68 13.54
CA THR A 229 2.56 -20.17 14.38
C THR A 229 2.41 -21.00 15.64
N GLY A 230 1.63 -20.52 16.60
CA GLY A 230 1.30 -21.25 17.82
C GLY A 230 2.28 -20.96 18.96
N CYS A 231 1.79 -21.18 20.19
CA CYS A 231 2.52 -20.87 21.41
C CYS A 231 1.90 -21.58 22.63
N GLU A 232 2.74 -22.07 23.54
CA GLU A 232 2.32 -22.86 24.70
C GLU A 232 2.22 -22.07 26.03
N HIS A 233 2.56 -20.76 26.05
CA HIS A 233 2.56 -19.92 27.27
C HIS A 233 1.19 -19.77 27.99
N GLY A 234 0.09 -20.26 27.42
CA GLY A 234 -1.20 -20.29 28.12
C GLY A 234 -1.83 -18.94 28.48
N CYS A 235 -1.37 -17.80 27.94
CA CYS A 235 -1.80 -16.48 28.40
C CYS A 235 -3.32 -16.27 28.20
N PRO A 236 -4.04 -15.74 29.22
CA PRO A 236 -5.49 -15.55 29.16
C PRO A 236 -5.90 -14.42 28.21
N TYR A 237 -5.02 -13.45 27.96
CA TYR A 237 -5.24 -12.28 27.10
C TYR A 237 -4.80 -12.49 25.63
N CYS A 238 -4.59 -13.73 25.19
CA CYS A 238 -3.91 -14.01 23.92
C CYS A 238 -4.82 -13.86 22.68
N TYR A 239 -4.75 -12.71 22.01
CA TYR A 239 -5.48 -12.46 20.76
C TYR A 239 -5.18 -13.50 19.66
N ALA A 240 -3.93 -13.95 19.57
CA ALA A 240 -3.49 -14.87 18.51
C ALA A 240 -4.19 -16.24 18.65
N ARG A 241 -4.41 -16.70 19.89
CA ARG A 241 -5.15 -17.92 20.19
C ARG A 241 -6.60 -17.82 19.71
N ASP A 242 -7.25 -16.67 19.91
CA ASP A 242 -8.63 -16.45 19.49
C ASP A 242 -8.78 -16.34 17.97
N ILE A 243 -7.81 -15.75 17.29
CA ILE A 243 -7.76 -15.73 15.83
C ILE A 243 -7.55 -17.17 15.31
N ALA A 244 -6.61 -17.92 15.87
CA ALA A 244 -6.36 -19.31 15.46
C ALA A 244 -7.61 -20.19 15.64
N LYS A 245 -8.31 -20.09 16.77
CA LYS A 245 -9.59 -20.78 16.99
C LYS A 245 -10.65 -20.49 15.91
N ARG A 246 -10.63 -19.30 15.31
CA ARG A 246 -11.60 -18.86 14.30
C ARG A 246 -11.22 -19.24 12.87
N PHE A 247 -9.93 -19.23 12.55
CA PHE A 247 -9.46 -19.27 11.17
C PHE A 247 -8.50 -20.42 10.84
N TYR A 248 -7.92 -21.09 11.83
CA TYR A 248 -6.95 -22.15 11.60
C TYR A 248 -7.66 -23.51 11.53
N ASP A 249 -7.00 -24.47 10.89
CA ASP A 249 -7.46 -25.86 10.88
C ASP A 249 -7.65 -26.33 12.33
N PRO A 250 -8.85 -26.80 12.74
CA PRO A 250 -9.10 -27.28 14.09
C PRO A 250 -8.16 -28.40 14.56
N GLN A 251 -7.57 -29.18 13.64
CA GLN A 251 -6.59 -30.22 13.97
C GLN A 251 -5.23 -29.65 14.38
N ILE A 252 -4.85 -28.50 13.82
CA ILE A 252 -3.61 -27.78 14.18
C ILE A 252 -3.88 -26.85 15.36
N GLY A 253 -4.97 -26.08 15.30
CA GLY A 253 -5.36 -25.12 16.32
C GLY A 253 -4.29 -24.05 16.54
N PHE A 254 -4.02 -23.73 17.81
CA PHE A 254 -2.94 -22.81 18.22
C PHE A 254 -1.67 -23.55 18.67
N ASN A 255 -1.54 -24.82 18.29
CA ASN A 255 -0.33 -25.59 18.58
C ASN A 255 0.84 -25.10 17.71
N PRO A 256 2.09 -25.21 18.18
CA PRO A 256 3.27 -24.88 17.39
C PRO A 256 3.27 -25.62 16.06
N HIS A 257 3.35 -24.89 14.95
CA HIS A 257 3.32 -25.47 13.62
C HIS A 257 4.22 -24.69 12.66
N PHE A 258 4.93 -25.43 11.81
CA PHE A 258 5.84 -24.90 10.80
C PHE A 258 5.23 -25.02 9.41
N TYR A 259 5.34 -23.95 8.64
CA TYR A 259 4.82 -23.82 7.28
C TYR A 259 5.98 -23.56 6.31
N PRO A 260 6.69 -24.61 5.84
CA PRO A 260 7.81 -24.46 4.93
C PRO A 260 7.47 -23.65 3.66
N GLU A 261 6.25 -23.80 3.15
CA GLU A 261 5.77 -23.09 1.98
C GLU A 261 5.67 -21.56 2.18
N ARG A 262 5.67 -21.09 3.43
CA ARG A 262 5.68 -19.66 3.77
C ARG A 262 7.07 -19.07 3.86
N LEU A 263 8.13 -19.88 3.83
CA LEU A 263 9.51 -19.40 3.98
C LEU A 263 9.90 -18.41 2.88
N SER A 264 9.50 -18.66 1.64
CA SER A 264 9.89 -17.85 0.48
C SER A 264 9.29 -16.42 0.43
N ALA A 265 8.44 -16.04 1.39
CA ALA A 265 7.75 -14.76 1.39
C ALA A 265 8.64 -13.51 1.35
N PRO A 266 9.79 -13.45 2.04
CA PRO A 266 10.71 -12.33 1.93
C PRO A 266 11.20 -12.04 0.51
N GLN A 267 11.44 -13.09 -0.27
CA GLN A 267 11.96 -12.99 -1.63
C GLN A 267 10.86 -12.71 -2.65
N ASN A 268 9.65 -13.22 -2.40
CA ASN A 268 8.51 -13.05 -3.29
C ASN A 268 7.78 -11.70 -3.09
N THR A 269 7.90 -11.08 -1.91
CA THR A 269 7.19 -9.83 -1.63
C THR A 269 7.83 -8.67 -2.38
N PRO A 270 7.06 -7.91 -3.19
CA PRO A 270 7.61 -6.76 -3.90
C PRO A 270 8.15 -5.69 -2.94
N VAL A 271 9.40 -5.32 -3.14
CA VAL A 271 10.08 -4.30 -2.35
C VAL A 271 9.49 -2.91 -2.67
N PRO A 272 9.06 -2.11 -1.67
CA PRO A 272 8.59 -0.76 -1.90
C PRO A 272 9.65 0.11 -2.58
N ARG A 273 9.23 1.02 -3.46
CA ARG A 273 10.12 2.00 -4.10
C ARG A 273 10.59 3.10 -3.15
N SER A 274 9.89 3.29 -2.03
CA SER A 274 10.23 4.27 -1.01
C SER A 274 11.39 3.77 -0.15
N ASP A 275 12.18 4.70 0.36
CA ASP A 275 13.20 4.43 1.38
C ASP A 275 12.65 4.52 2.81
N SER A 276 11.32 4.67 2.95
CA SER A 276 10.65 4.65 4.25
C SER A 276 10.91 3.33 4.97
N LEU A 277 11.59 3.41 6.11
CA LEU A 277 11.85 2.26 6.98
C LEU A 277 10.54 1.53 7.34
N LYS A 278 9.48 2.29 7.69
CA LYS A 278 8.18 1.73 8.07
C LYS A 278 7.61 0.79 7.01
N GLU A 279 7.79 1.10 5.72
CA GLU A 279 7.28 0.27 4.62
C GLU A 279 8.07 -1.04 4.44
N ARG A 280 9.25 -1.13 5.08
CA ARG A 280 10.17 -2.29 5.05
C ARG A 280 10.20 -3.08 6.37
N LEU A 281 9.45 -2.66 7.38
CA LEU A 281 9.34 -3.37 8.65
C LEU A 281 8.38 -4.57 8.54
N VAL A 282 8.84 -5.74 8.96
CA VAL A 282 8.13 -7.02 8.94
C VAL A 282 8.04 -7.59 10.35
N PHE A 283 6.85 -7.76 10.91
CA PHE A 283 6.67 -8.47 12.18
C PHE A 283 6.65 -9.98 11.95
N THR A 284 7.66 -10.66 12.48
CA THR A 284 7.89 -12.10 12.26
C THR A 284 7.26 -12.92 13.37
N VAL A 285 6.47 -13.92 13.00
CA VAL A 285 5.73 -14.83 13.90
C VAL A 285 4.79 -14.06 14.84
N SER A 286 4.01 -13.14 14.28
CA SER A 286 2.96 -12.39 14.98
C SER A 286 1.80 -13.26 15.51
N MET A 287 1.77 -14.54 15.15
CA MET A 287 0.75 -15.52 15.51
C MET A 287 1.34 -16.67 16.36
N GLY A 288 2.48 -16.45 17.01
CA GLY A 288 3.14 -17.46 17.84
C GLY A 288 4.28 -16.88 18.67
N ASP A 289 5.19 -17.75 19.10
CA ASP A 289 6.49 -17.37 19.68
C ASP A 289 7.56 -18.27 19.05
N LEU A 290 8.37 -17.70 18.16
CA LEU A 290 9.39 -18.44 17.39
C LEU A 290 10.49 -19.02 18.29
N PHE A 291 10.71 -18.44 19.47
CA PHE A 291 11.83 -18.78 20.34
C PHE A 291 11.39 -19.55 21.59
N GLY A 292 10.14 -20.03 21.61
CA GLY A 292 9.66 -20.95 22.63
C GLY A 292 10.49 -22.22 22.74
N GLU A 293 10.59 -22.77 23.94
CA GLU A 293 11.33 -24.01 24.19
C GLU A 293 10.82 -25.20 23.35
N TRP A 294 9.51 -25.18 23.03
CA TRP A 294 8.84 -26.16 22.17
C TRP A 294 9.14 -25.99 20.68
N VAL A 295 9.79 -24.90 20.26
CA VAL A 295 10.14 -24.68 18.84
C VAL A 295 11.48 -25.35 18.55
N PRO A 296 11.54 -26.33 17.63
CA PRO A 296 12.79 -26.97 17.22
C PRO A 296 13.78 -25.98 16.60
N ARG A 297 15.08 -26.20 16.84
CA ARG A 297 16.15 -25.32 16.35
C ARG A 297 16.14 -25.22 14.82
N GLU A 298 15.86 -26.30 14.14
CA GLU A 298 15.78 -26.37 12.68
C GLU A 298 14.72 -25.44 12.08
N TRP A 299 13.62 -25.17 12.80
CA TRP A 299 12.60 -24.21 12.35
C TRP A 299 13.12 -22.78 12.48
N ILE A 300 13.79 -22.48 13.59
CA ILE A 300 14.41 -21.18 13.84
C ILE A 300 15.47 -20.91 12.76
N GLU A 301 16.38 -21.85 12.51
CA GLU A 301 17.43 -21.67 11.50
C GLU A 301 16.87 -21.50 10.10
N ALA A 302 15.80 -22.24 9.72
CA ALA A 302 15.15 -22.05 8.43
C ALA A 302 14.57 -20.64 8.27
N VAL A 303 14.00 -20.06 9.34
CA VAL A 303 13.52 -18.67 9.33
C VAL A 303 14.69 -17.69 9.26
N MET A 304 15.75 -17.92 10.03
CA MET A 304 16.93 -17.04 10.06
C MET A 304 17.70 -17.04 8.74
N GLU A 305 17.74 -18.14 8.01
CA GLU A 305 18.31 -18.22 6.66
C GLU A 305 17.63 -17.25 5.69
N GLU A 306 16.29 -17.25 5.68
CA GLU A 306 15.50 -16.34 4.85
C GLU A 306 15.68 -14.87 5.27
N VAL A 307 15.83 -14.60 6.57
CA VAL A 307 16.10 -13.26 7.11
C VAL A 307 17.47 -12.75 6.63
N ARG A 308 18.50 -13.60 6.68
CA ARG A 308 19.86 -13.30 6.16
C ARG A 308 19.86 -13.05 4.66
N ALA A 309 19.10 -13.85 3.91
CA ALA A 309 18.96 -13.73 2.47
C ALA A 309 18.14 -12.50 2.02
N ALA A 310 17.52 -11.77 2.95
CA ALA A 310 16.57 -10.70 2.67
C ALA A 310 16.97 -9.34 3.29
N PRO A 311 18.19 -8.81 3.04
CA PRO A 311 18.71 -7.60 3.70
C PRO A 311 17.94 -6.31 3.36
N GLN A 312 17.10 -6.33 2.33
CA GLN A 312 16.23 -5.22 1.92
C GLN A 312 15.03 -4.97 2.87
N TRP A 313 14.76 -5.93 3.75
CA TRP A 313 13.70 -5.89 4.76
C TRP A 313 14.31 -5.86 6.16
N THR A 314 13.59 -5.26 7.12
CA THR A 314 13.94 -5.32 8.54
C THR A 314 12.90 -6.16 9.26
N PHE A 315 13.35 -7.25 9.87
CA PHE A 315 12.51 -8.21 10.57
C PHE A 315 12.50 -7.91 12.05
N ILE A 316 11.30 -7.86 12.63
CA ILE A 316 11.10 -7.61 14.04
C ILE A 316 10.64 -8.92 14.68
N PHE A 317 11.35 -9.31 15.73
CA PHE A 317 11.11 -10.50 16.52
C PHE A 317 10.69 -10.11 17.93
N LEU A 318 9.70 -10.82 18.48
CA LEU A 318 9.23 -10.62 19.84
C LEU A 318 9.02 -11.99 20.49
N THR A 319 9.55 -12.18 21.70
CA THR A 319 9.42 -13.45 22.43
C THR A 319 9.13 -13.26 23.92
N LYS A 320 8.61 -14.31 24.56
CA LYS A 320 8.59 -14.46 26.02
C LYS A 320 9.73 -15.34 26.54
N ASN A 321 10.58 -15.86 25.66
CA ASN A 321 11.71 -16.74 25.97
C ASN A 321 13.05 -16.11 25.54
N PRO A 322 13.43 -14.94 26.09
CA PRO A 322 14.59 -14.18 25.60
C PRO A 322 15.91 -14.97 25.71
N ARG A 323 16.04 -15.90 26.66
CA ARG A 323 17.27 -16.72 26.83
C ARG A 323 17.72 -17.41 25.55
N ARG A 324 16.78 -17.81 24.68
CA ARG A 324 17.08 -18.43 23.39
C ARG A 324 17.93 -17.55 22.47
N TYR A 325 17.87 -16.22 22.64
CA TYR A 325 18.68 -15.27 21.87
C TYR A 325 20.18 -15.41 22.08
N LEU A 326 20.62 -15.98 23.21
CA LEU A 326 22.04 -16.23 23.47
C LEU A 326 22.63 -17.31 22.54
N GLU A 327 21.79 -18.07 21.85
CA GLU A 327 22.18 -19.21 21.01
C GLU A 327 22.00 -18.94 19.51
N ILE A 328 21.67 -17.71 19.12
CA ILE A 328 21.26 -17.34 17.76
C ILE A 328 22.09 -16.18 17.25
N ASP A 329 22.72 -16.38 16.10
CA ASP A 329 23.42 -15.33 15.38
C ASP A 329 22.44 -14.53 14.49
N PHE A 330 22.10 -13.33 14.95
CA PHE A 330 21.14 -12.43 14.30
C PHE A 330 21.82 -11.55 13.24
N PRO A 331 21.34 -11.53 11.98
CA PRO A 331 21.85 -10.59 10.99
C PRO A 331 21.45 -9.15 11.33
N LYS A 332 22.17 -8.18 10.72
CA LYS A 332 21.98 -6.75 10.99
C LYS A 332 20.56 -6.24 10.75
N ASN A 333 19.79 -6.91 9.89
CA ASN A 333 18.41 -6.57 9.58
C ASN A 333 17.38 -7.23 10.52
N ALA A 334 17.80 -7.86 11.61
CA ALA A 334 16.93 -8.38 12.65
C ALA A 334 16.90 -7.46 13.88
N TRP A 335 15.71 -7.01 14.24
CA TRP A 335 15.42 -6.30 15.48
C TRP A 335 14.77 -7.27 16.45
N VAL A 336 15.25 -7.32 17.68
CA VAL A 336 14.94 -8.38 18.62
C VAL A 336 14.37 -7.79 19.89
N GLY A 337 13.23 -8.29 20.35
CA GLY A 337 12.57 -7.78 21.54
C GLY A 337 11.95 -8.86 22.40
N ALA A 338 11.62 -8.48 23.62
CA ALA A 338 11.01 -9.38 24.59
C ALA A 338 9.71 -8.78 25.15
N THR A 339 8.72 -9.63 25.39
CA THR A 339 7.52 -9.23 26.13
C THR A 339 7.85 -9.10 27.61
N ALA A 340 7.53 -7.94 28.19
CA ALA A 340 7.71 -7.62 29.59
C ALA A 340 6.34 -7.23 30.18
N ASP A 341 5.39 -8.16 30.20
CA ASP A 341 4.06 -7.95 30.78
C ASP A 341 4.05 -8.06 32.32
N THR A 342 5.10 -8.61 32.90
CA THR A 342 5.36 -8.77 34.36
C THR A 342 6.82 -8.44 34.67
N GLN A 343 7.13 -8.14 35.94
CA GLN A 343 8.47 -7.85 36.45
C GLN A 343 9.42 -9.01 36.18
N GLU A 344 9.01 -10.25 36.49
CA GLU A 344 9.82 -11.44 36.25
C GLU A 344 10.28 -11.56 34.79
N ARG A 345 9.40 -11.25 33.83
CA ARG A 345 9.75 -11.28 32.40
C ARG A 345 10.58 -10.09 31.98
N ALA A 346 10.35 -8.92 32.57
CA ALA A 346 11.20 -7.75 32.36
C ALA A 346 12.64 -8.03 32.82
N ASP A 347 12.81 -8.61 34.01
CA ASP A 347 14.11 -8.97 34.58
C ASP A 347 14.83 -9.99 33.70
N ALA A 348 14.14 -11.06 33.31
CA ALA A 348 14.69 -12.10 32.45
C ALA A 348 15.10 -11.55 31.07
N ALA A 349 14.33 -10.61 30.51
CA ALA A 349 14.68 -9.95 29.26
C ALA A 349 15.91 -9.05 29.42
N LEU A 350 15.95 -8.22 30.46
CA LEU A 350 17.04 -7.27 30.71
C LEU A 350 18.36 -7.97 31.07
N GLU A 351 18.31 -9.10 31.78
CA GLU A 351 19.46 -9.98 32.03
C GLU A 351 20.07 -10.46 30.70
N VAL A 352 19.25 -10.99 29.80
CA VAL A 352 19.69 -11.48 28.48
C VAL A 352 20.21 -10.33 27.62
N PHE A 353 19.49 -9.22 27.57
CA PHE A 353 19.90 -8.06 26.78
C PHE A 353 21.21 -7.46 27.28
N SER A 354 21.44 -7.46 28.60
CA SER A 354 22.73 -7.06 29.17
C SER A 354 23.84 -8.01 28.77
N THR A 355 23.59 -9.33 28.82
CA THR A 355 24.54 -10.36 28.39
C THR A 355 24.94 -10.18 26.92
N LEU A 356 23.98 -9.93 26.04
CA LEU A 356 24.23 -9.64 24.62
C LEU A 356 24.98 -8.31 24.44
N HIS A 357 24.55 -7.25 25.13
CA HIS A 357 25.11 -5.91 24.99
C HIS A 357 26.59 -5.84 25.40
N TYR A 358 26.94 -6.46 26.53
CA TYR A 358 28.31 -6.47 27.05
C TYR A 358 29.20 -7.53 26.39
N GLY A 359 28.72 -8.23 25.36
CA GLY A 359 29.49 -9.25 24.64
C GLY A 359 29.85 -10.47 25.49
N LEU A 360 28.99 -10.81 26.46
CA LEU A 360 29.17 -11.97 27.34
C LEU A 360 28.60 -13.26 26.73
N ALA A 361 27.81 -13.14 25.67
CA ALA A 361 27.32 -14.26 24.87
C ALA A 361 28.35 -14.69 23.81
N THR A 362 28.20 -15.90 23.27
CA THR A 362 28.99 -16.39 22.13
C THR A 362 28.55 -15.82 20.78
N VAL A 363 27.47 -15.03 20.77
CA VAL A 363 26.87 -14.41 19.58
C VAL A 363 26.99 -12.89 19.66
N GLU A 364 26.97 -12.21 18.51
CA GLU A 364 27.01 -10.75 18.47
C GLU A 364 25.70 -10.14 18.99
N ARG A 365 25.80 -8.92 19.54
CA ARG A 365 24.63 -8.14 19.93
C ARG A 365 23.78 -7.84 18.70
N PRO A 366 22.46 -8.14 18.70
CA PRO A 366 21.54 -7.68 17.65
C PRO A 366 21.58 -6.16 17.47
N THR A 367 21.24 -5.67 16.27
CA THR A 367 21.26 -4.23 15.96
C THR A 367 20.35 -3.43 16.89
N VAL A 368 19.16 -3.96 17.19
CA VAL A 368 18.16 -3.32 18.05
C VAL A 368 17.66 -4.32 19.07
N LEU A 369 17.63 -3.90 20.34
CA LEU A 369 17.03 -4.58 21.48
C LEU A 369 15.86 -3.77 22.02
N PHE A 370 14.71 -4.41 22.27
CA PHE A 370 13.52 -3.69 22.71
C PHE A 370 12.63 -4.45 23.68
N LEU A 371 11.88 -3.71 24.50
CA LEU A 371 10.87 -4.30 25.38
C LEU A 371 9.48 -3.95 24.87
N SER A 372 8.60 -4.95 24.81
CA SER A 372 7.17 -4.73 24.61
C SER A 372 6.42 -4.97 25.91
N ILE A 373 5.97 -3.88 26.52
CA ILE A 373 5.22 -3.86 27.77
C ILE A 373 3.73 -3.76 27.41
N GLU A 374 3.20 -4.88 26.93
CA GLU A 374 1.79 -5.00 26.55
C GLU A 374 1.27 -6.45 26.70
N PRO A 375 0.14 -6.66 27.39
CA PRO A 375 -0.43 -5.72 28.36
C PRO A 375 0.50 -5.55 29.56
N MET A 376 0.48 -4.39 30.22
CA MET A 376 1.15 -4.22 31.50
C MET A 376 0.27 -4.80 32.61
N ARG A 377 0.69 -5.93 33.21
CA ARG A 377 -0.10 -6.66 34.23
C ARG A 377 0.10 -6.12 35.64
N GLU A 378 1.25 -5.51 35.87
CA GLU A 378 1.67 -4.93 37.15
C GLU A 378 2.61 -3.74 36.91
N LYS A 379 2.88 -2.99 37.97
CA LYS A 379 3.84 -1.89 37.96
C LYS A 379 5.25 -2.45 37.83
N LEU A 380 6.01 -1.97 36.84
CA LEU A 380 7.36 -2.44 36.55
C LEU A 380 8.43 -1.48 37.09
N ASP A 381 9.47 -2.06 37.67
CA ASP A 381 10.72 -1.40 38.02
C ASP A 381 11.86 -1.91 37.13
N LEU A 382 12.22 -1.09 36.14
CA LEU A 382 13.29 -1.34 35.19
C LEU A 382 14.59 -0.61 35.58
N SER A 383 14.65 0.02 36.76
CA SER A 383 15.78 0.87 37.18
C SER A 383 17.09 0.10 37.44
N GLY A 384 17.04 -1.23 37.48
CA GLY A 384 18.22 -2.09 37.59
C GLY A 384 18.47 -2.62 38.99
N ALA A 385 19.73 -3.02 39.25
CA ALA A 385 20.13 -3.88 40.37
C ALA A 385 19.52 -3.50 41.74
N VAL A 386 18.56 -4.32 42.19
CA VAL A 386 18.06 -4.33 43.57
C VAL A 386 18.98 -5.24 44.42
N GLN A 387 19.11 -4.97 45.71
CA GLN A 387 19.94 -5.79 46.59
C GLN A 387 19.43 -7.25 46.62
N GLY A 388 20.22 -8.19 46.08
CA GLY A 388 19.82 -9.60 45.93
C GLY A 388 19.10 -9.94 44.61
N GLY A 389 18.90 -8.98 43.71
CA GLY A 389 18.34 -9.15 42.37
C GLY A 389 19.40 -9.19 41.26
N PRO A 390 19.02 -9.56 40.02
CA PRO A 390 19.92 -9.58 38.87
C PRO A 390 20.42 -8.17 38.52
N ALA A 391 21.70 -8.06 38.17
CA ALA A 391 22.31 -6.79 37.77
C ALA A 391 22.12 -6.58 36.26
N TYR A 392 21.13 -5.76 35.89
CA TYR A 392 20.88 -5.32 34.52
C TYR A 392 20.71 -3.80 34.46
N PHE A 393 20.77 -3.23 33.25
CA PHE A 393 20.59 -1.79 33.02
C PHE A 393 19.61 -1.57 31.88
N LEU A 394 18.61 -0.71 32.09
CA LEU A 394 17.67 -0.34 31.02
C LEU A 394 18.35 0.35 29.84
N SER A 395 19.50 1.00 30.05
CA SER A 395 20.29 1.68 29.01
C SER A 395 20.79 0.75 27.89
N VAL A 396 20.71 -0.58 28.06
CA VAL A 396 21.04 -1.55 27.00
C VAL A 396 19.91 -1.71 25.96
N VAL A 397 18.71 -1.21 26.28
CA VAL A 397 17.49 -1.30 25.48
C VAL A 397 17.34 -0.04 24.63
N ASP A 398 17.15 -0.21 23.32
CA ASP A 398 17.07 0.91 22.38
C ASP A 398 15.70 1.61 22.41
N TRP A 399 14.63 0.85 22.66
CA TRP A 399 13.28 1.38 22.80
C TRP A 399 12.33 0.47 23.58
N ILE A 400 11.30 1.08 24.17
CA ILE A 400 10.19 0.44 24.87
C ILE A 400 8.89 0.71 24.13
N ILE A 401 8.07 -0.32 23.94
CA ILE A 401 6.70 -0.22 23.46
C ILE A 401 5.76 -0.35 24.67
N ILE A 402 4.82 0.57 24.83
CA ILE A 402 3.79 0.53 25.87
C ILE A 402 2.40 0.47 25.21
N GLY A 403 1.59 -0.51 25.62
CA GLY A 403 0.27 -0.75 25.06
C GLY A 403 -0.76 -1.19 26.10
N GLY A 404 -2.03 -0.93 25.79
CA GLY A 404 -3.15 -1.48 26.56
C GLY A 404 -3.39 -2.96 26.26
N GLN A 405 -4.17 -3.63 27.10
CA GLN A 405 -4.69 -4.97 26.83
C GLN A 405 -5.84 -4.89 25.84
N SER A 406 -5.76 -5.65 24.75
CA SER A 406 -6.88 -5.85 23.84
C SER A 406 -7.87 -6.90 24.37
N ASP A 407 -9.12 -6.80 23.93
CA ASP A 407 -10.15 -7.78 24.21
C ASP A 407 -9.78 -9.18 23.68
N SER A 408 -10.14 -10.21 24.45
CA SER A 408 -9.89 -11.62 24.14
C SER A 408 -10.97 -12.52 24.75
N SER A 409 -11.01 -13.78 24.35
CA SER A 409 -11.97 -14.74 24.89
C SER A 409 -11.75 -15.05 26.37
N GLY A 410 -10.56 -14.79 26.91
CA GLY A 410 -10.23 -15.03 28.31
C GLY A 410 -10.36 -13.79 29.21
N GLU A 411 -10.07 -12.60 28.68
CA GLU A 411 -10.10 -11.34 29.43
C GLU A 411 -10.49 -10.14 28.54
N PRO A 412 -11.21 -9.14 29.11
CA PRO A 412 -11.65 -7.96 28.38
C PRO A 412 -10.51 -6.95 28.10
N GLU A 413 -10.81 -5.96 27.25
CA GLU A 413 -9.95 -4.78 27.07
C GLU A 413 -9.69 -4.08 28.42
N ARG A 414 -8.42 -3.76 28.71
CA ARG A 414 -8.01 -3.10 29.96
C ARG A 414 -6.86 -2.11 29.70
N GLN A 415 -6.88 -0.99 30.41
CA GLN A 415 -5.77 -0.03 30.44
C GLN A 415 -4.94 -0.22 31.71
N PRO A 416 -3.61 -0.02 31.65
CA PRO A 416 -2.80 0.08 32.86
C PRO A 416 -3.14 1.36 33.64
N GLU A 417 -2.75 1.39 34.91
CA GLU A 417 -2.82 2.61 35.71
C GLU A 417 -1.80 3.63 35.18
N TRP A 418 -2.16 4.93 35.24
CA TRP A 418 -1.30 5.99 34.72
C TRP A 418 0.05 6.01 35.44
N ASP A 419 0.06 5.80 36.75
CA ASP A 419 1.28 5.83 37.55
C ASP A 419 2.26 4.71 37.14
N TRP A 420 1.77 3.56 36.64
CA TRP A 420 2.63 2.50 36.11
C TRP A 420 3.29 2.93 34.79
N VAL A 421 2.53 3.56 33.91
CA VAL A 421 3.04 4.11 32.65
C VAL A 421 4.05 5.23 32.92
N GLU A 422 3.72 6.15 33.81
CA GLU A 422 4.59 7.25 34.22
C GLU A 422 5.90 6.75 34.85
N THR A 423 5.83 5.69 35.66
CA THR A 423 7.00 5.05 36.27
C THR A 423 7.97 4.54 35.19
N VAL A 424 7.46 3.80 34.19
CA VAL A 424 8.27 3.30 33.07
C VAL A 424 8.80 4.44 32.20
N LEU A 425 8.00 5.50 31.97
CA LEU A 425 8.44 6.68 31.24
C LEU A 425 9.63 7.38 31.89
N ASN A 426 9.59 7.55 33.22
CA ASN A 426 10.67 8.19 33.96
C ASN A 426 11.94 7.34 33.93
N GLN A 427 11.83 6.04 34.16
CA GLN A 427 12.97 5.11 34.05
C GLN A 427 13.56 5.09 32.64
N ALA A 428 12.72 5.09 31.60
CA ALA A 428 13.17 5.16 30.21
C ALA A 428 13.89 6.48 29.92
N ARG A 429 13.39 7.60 30.43
CA ARG A 429 14.04 8.92 30.32
C ARG A 429 15.41 8.93 30.99
N ASP A 430 15.50 8.39 32.20
CA ASP A 430 16.77 8.33 32.96
C ASP A 430 17.82 7.45 32.25
N ALA A 431 17.36 6.45 31.49
CA ALA A 431 18.19 5.55 30.70
C ALA A 431 18.45 6.00 29.25
N ASP A 432 17.97 7.17 28.83
CA ASP A 432 17.96 7.64 27.42
C ASP A 432 17.33 6.62 26.43
N CYS A 433 16.35 5.86 26.91
CA CYS A 433 15.62 4.85 26.15
C CYS A 433 14.39 5.47 25.48
N LYS A 434 14.21 5.21 24.17
CA LYS A 434 13.05 5.75 23.42
C LYS A 434 11.77 5.03 23.81
N VAL A 435 10.65 5.74 23.81
CA VAL A 435 9.34 5.14 24.13
C VAL A 435 8.36 5.30 22.96
N TYR A 436 7.67 4.21 22.64
CA TYR A 436 6.60 4.16 21.66
C TYR A 436 5.26 3.82 22.33
N PHE A 437 4.30 4.73 22.22
CA PHE A 437 2.93 4.49 22.68
C PHE A 437 2.11 3.90 21.56
N LYS A 438 1.53 2.73 21.79
CA LYS A 438 0.54 2.18 20.87
C LYS A 438 -0.75 3.00 20.89
N PRO A 439 -1.56 2.97 19.82
CA PRO A 439 -2.80 3.75 19.75
C PRO A 439 -3.86 3.26 20.73
N ASN A 440 -3.74 2.01 21.17
CA ASN A 440 -4.63 1.43 22.17
C ASN A 440 -4.24 1.83 23.60
N LEU A 441 -3.12 2.54 23.82
CA LEU A 441 -2.77 3.12 25.11
C LEU A 441 -3.53 4.45 25.26
N LYS A 442 -4.65 4.39 25.97
CA LYS A 442 -5.59 5.52 26.15
C LYS A 442 -5.44 6.18 27.52
N VAL A 443 -4.69 5.57 28.44
CA VAL A 443 -4.42 6.16 29.75
C VAL A 443 -3.46 7.33 29.58
N GLN A 444 -3.96 8.53 29.85
CA GLN A 444 -3.21 9.77 29.82
C GLN A 444 -3.70 10.64 30.99
N PRO A 445 -2.83 11.49 31.56
CA PRO A 445 -3.27 12.47 32.53
C PRO A 445 -4.29 13.38 31.84
N LYS A 446 -5.45 13.58 32.47
CA LYS A 446 -6.41 14.56 31.98
C LYS A 446 -5.75 15.93 32.06
N GLU A 447 -5.78 16.69 30.97
CA GLU A 447 -5.41 18.10 31.02
C GLU A 447 -6.23 18.78 32.11
N TYR A 448 -5.58 19.61 32.94
CA TYR A 448 -6.29 20.46 33.89
C TYR A 448 -7.31 21.28 33.09
N PRO A 449 -8.59 21.36 33.51
CA PRO A 449 -9.51 22.28 32.87
C PRO A 449 -8.91 23.68 32.93
N ASP A 450 -9.07 24.47 31.86
CA ASP A 450 -8.76 25.90 31.84
C ASP A 450 -9.63 26.61 32.89
N VAL A 451 -9.23 26.53 34.15
CA VAL A 451 -9.82 27.24 35.27
C VAL A 451 -8.91 28.43 35.51
N ASP A 452 -9.46 29.63 35.32
CA ASP A 452 -8.81 30.86 35.74
C ASP A 452 -8.75 30.90 37.28
N PHE A 453 -7.64 30.42 37.83
CA PHE A 453 -7.39 30.43 39.27
C PHE A 453 -7.09 31.84 39.81
N GLU A 454 -6.84 32.85 38.97
CA GLU A 454 -6.69 34.23 39.46
C GLU A 454 -8.03 34.79 39.93
N GLY A 455 -9.14 34.44 39.26
CA GLY A 455 -10.49 34.81 39.68
C GLY A 455 -10.97 34.17 40.98
N LEU A 456 -10.42 33.02 41.37
CA LEU A 456 -10.81 32.27 42.58
C LEU A 456 -9.98 32.62 43.83
N ARG A 457 -8.90 33.40 43.70
CA ARG A 457 -8.05 33.83 44.84
C ARG A 457 -8.45 35.18 45.42
N HIS A 458 -9.48 35.82 44.88
CA HIS A 458 -9.98 37.13 45.29
C HIS A 458 -11.45 37.06 45.73
N GLU A 459 -11.77 36.16 46.67
CA GLU A 459 -12.97 36.24 47.52
C GLU A 459 -12.59 36.25 48.99
#